data_AF-A0AAV3T572-F1
#
_entry.id   AF-A0AAV3T572-F1
#
_cell.length_a   1.000
_cell.length_b   1.000
_cell.length_c   1.000
_cell.angle_alpha   90.00
_cell.angle_beta   90.00
_cell.angle_gamma   90.00
#
_symmetry.space_group_name_H-M   'P 1'
#
loop_
_entity.id
_entity.type
_entity.pdbx_description
1 polymer ?
#
loop_
_entity_poly.entity_id
_entity_poly.type
_entity_poly.pdbx_seq_one_letter_code
_entity_poly.pdbx_strand_id
1 'polypeptide(L)'
;MTGALTGVQMQRSNSRRRLLSVTGSIVLATLAGCSGVLGGDPENDDADGEPANESDGDADGNASDGGETDGDSADGDGSSPTEDGDDAADDETPPMPEPVDWTDEERGTISVGPGGEFVFDPDAVRVEPGTLVRWLWESDFHNVVPVDRPDGADWDGETETYDQGHSYEFTFETPGTYEYVCEPHEGAGMRGYVVVSDDQQ
;
A
#
# COMPACT_ATOMS: atom_id res chain seq x y z
N MET A 1 15.92 0.74 72.87
CA MET A 1 14.92 0.40 71.84
C MET A 1 15.44 1.04 70.54
N THR A 2 16.22 0.30 69.74
CA THR A 2 15.80 -0.35 68.47
C THR A 2 15.35 0.71 67.44
N GLY A 3 16.15 1.07 66.42
CA GLY A 3 16.40 0.33 65.17
C GLY A 3 15.22 0.56 64.20
N ALA A 4 15.32 0.88 62.91
CA ALA A 4 16.37 0.71 61.91
C ALA A 4 16.15 1.64 60.70
N LEU A 5 17.21 1.79 59.90
CA LEU A 5 17.30 2.52 58.63
C LEU A 5 16.59 1.73 57.51
N THR A 6 15.66 2.36 56.77
CA THR A 6 15.08 1.78 55.55
C THR A 6 16.01 2.08 54.38
N GLY A 7 16.67 1.04 53.87
CA GLY A 7 17.47 1.11 52.64
C GLY A 7 16.58 1.13 51.40
N VAL A 8 16.83 2.10 50.52
CA VAL A 8 16.33 2.10 49.14
C VAL A 8 17.10 1.02 48.38
N GLN A 9 16.40 -0.02 47.94
CA GLN A 9 16.97 -1.08 47.11
C GLN A 9 17.22 -0.56 45.69
N MET A 10 18.43 -0.85 45.22
CA MET A 10 19.01 -0.58 43.91
C MET A 10 18.11 -1.07 42.76
N GLN A 11 17.85 -0.17 41.81
CA GLN A 11 17.30 -0.49 40.48
C GLN A 11 18.10 -1.64 39.86
N ARG A 12 17.49 -2.83 39.71
CA ARG A 12 18.10 -3.93 38.96
C ARG A 12 17.99 -3.58 37.48
N SER A 13 19.11 -3.19 36.86
CA SER A 13 19.22 -3.10 35.42
C SER A 13 19.05 -4.50 34.81
N ASN A 14 18.00 -4.71 34.03
CA ASN A 14 17.86 -5.91 33.22
C ASN A 14 18.78 -5.80 31.99
N SER A 15 20.07 -6.05 32.20
CA SER A 15 21.01 -6.27 31.11
C SER A 15 20.73 -7.67 30.53
N ARG A 16 19.90 -7.73 29.48
CA ARG A 16 19.56 -8.99 28.80
C ARG A 16 20.77 -9.45 27.99
N ARG A 17 21.53 -10.41 28.54
CA ARG A 17 22.66 -11.06 27.85
C ARG A 17 22.12 -11.89 26.67
N ARG A 18 22.30 -11.37 25.46
CA ARG A 18 22.05 -12.10 24.20
C ARG A 18 23.04 -13.28 24.10
N LEU A 19 22.55 -14.50 24.27
CA LEU A 19 23.28 -15.73 23.92
C LEU A 19 22.97 -16.05 22.46
N LEU A 20 23.91 -15.79 21.55
CA LEU A 20 23.86 -16.35 20.20
C LEU A 20 24.23 -17.83 20.26
N SER A 21 23.24 -18.70 20.10
CA SER A 21 23.47 -20.12 19.82
C SER A 21 23.58 -20.31 18.31
N VAL A 22 24.82 -20.34 17.81
CA VAL A 22 25.14 -20.82 16.46
C VAL A 22 25.20 -22.34 16.51
N THR A 23 24.25 -23.02 15.88
CA THR A 23 24.40 -24.43 15.49
C THR A 23 24.19 -24.52 13.99
N GLY A 24 25.30 -24.54 13.26
CA GLY A 24 25.31 -24.85 11.84
C GLY A 24 25.04 -26.34 11.60
N SER A 25 24.42 -26.65 10.47
CA SER A 25 24.46 -27.97 9.88
C SER A 25 24.58 -27.80 8.36
N ILE A 26 25.75 -28.19 7.86
CA ILE A 26 26.07 -28.29 6.44
C ILE A 26 25.55 -29.64 5.97
N VAL A 27 24.67 -29.67 4.96
CA VAL A 27 24.32 -30.89 4.23
C VAL A 27 24.97 -30.82 2.85
N LEU A 28 26.05 -31.57 2.69
CA LEU A 28 26.69 -31.85 1.40
C LEU A 28 25.91 -32.95 0.69
N ALA A 29 25.19 -32.59 -0.38
CA ALA A 29 24.61 -33.55 -1.31
C ALA A 29 25.48 -33.62 -2.57
N THR A 30 26.40 -34.60 -2.61
CA THR A 30 27.05 -35.02 -3.85
C THR A 30 26.28 -36.21 -4.41
N LEU A 31 25.55 -36.02 -5.50
CA LEU A 31 25.03 -37.11 -6.32
C LEU A 31 25.59 -36.98 -7.73
N ALA A 32 26.44 -37.94 -8.07
CA ALA A 32 26.93 -38.22 -9.41
C ALA A 32 25.78 -38.75 -10.28
N GLY A 33 25.65 -38.22 -11.49
CA GLY A 33 24.79 -38.74 -12.54
C GLY A 33 25.54 -38.69 -13.87
N CYS A 34 25.87 -39.87 -14.40
CA CYS A 34 26.68 -40.07 -15.59
C CYS A 34 25.83 -40.07 -16.89
N SER A 35 26.36 -39.38 -17.91
CA SER A 35 26.33 -39.61 -19.37
C SER A 35 25.13 -40.27 -20.08
N GLY A 36 24.47 -39.48 -20.94
CA GLY A 36 23.88 -39.87 -22.22
C GLY A 36 24.07 -38.69 -23.20
N VAL A 37 24.92 -38.77 -24.24
CA VAL A 37 24.69 -39.36 -25.58
C VAL A 37 23.89 -38.42 -26.51
N LEU A 38 24.68 -37.76 -27.38
CA LEU A 38 24.46 -37.47 -28.81
C LEU A 38 23.47 -36.37 -29.25
N GLY A 39 24.06 -35.31 -29.83
CA GLY A 39 23.69 -34.84 -31.18
C GLY A 39 22.61 -33.76 -31.27
N GLY A 40 23.01 -32.56 -31.68
CA GLY A 40 22.11 -31.50 -32.14
C GLY A 40 22.88 -30.19 -32.38
N ASP A 41 23.19 -29.93 -33.64
CA ASP A 41 23.79 -28.71 -34.18
C ASP A 41 23.00 -27.43 -33.82
N PRO A 42 23.65 -26.26 -33.70
CA PRO A 42 22.99 -24.98 -33.63
C PRO A 42 22.79 -24.40 -35.04
N GLU A 43 21.56 -24.48 -35.55
CA GLU A 43 21.10 -23.65 -36.66
C GLU A 43 19.87 -22.88 -36.16
N ASN A 44 20.05 -21.59 -35.86
CA ASN A 44 18.95 -20.63 -35.73
C ASN A 44 19.32 -19.47 -36.63
N ASP A 45 19.09 -19.67 -37.92
CA ASP A 45 19.02 -18.61 -38.91
C ASP A 45 17.56 -18.14 -39.04
N ASP A 46 17.46 -16.83 -39.24
CA ASP A 46 16.40 -16.08 -39.87
C ASP A 46 15.16 -15.66 -39.06
N ALA A 47 15.15 -14.34 -38.88
CA ALA A 47 14.01 -13.49 -38.67
C ALA A 47 12.94 -13.67 -39.76
N ASP A 48 11.67 -13.60 -39.36
CA ASP A 48 10.65 -12.91 -40.13
C ASP A 48 9.61 -12.35 -39.16
N GLY A 49 9.39 -11.05 -39.30
CA GLY A 49 8.37 -10.30 -38.58
C GLY A 49 7.00 -10.42 -39.23
N GLU A 50 6.08 -9.64 -38.66
CA GLU A 50 4.66 -9.47 -38.99
C GLU A 50 3.73 -10.48 -38.28
N PRO A 51 2.84 -9.95 -37.41
CA PRO A 51 1.43 -10.25 -37.60
C PRO A 51 0.68 -9.00 -38.06
N ALA A 52 0.02 -9.10 -39.22
CA ALA A 52 -0.99 -8.16 -39.65
C ALA A 52 -2.19 -8.22 -38.68
N ASN A 53 -2.42 -7.12 -37.96
CA ASN A 53 -3.63 -6.86 -37.22
C ASN A 53 -4.63 -6.18 -38.15
N GLU A 54 -5.67 -6.91 -38.54
CA GLU A 54 -6.73 -6.42 -39.42
C GLU A 54 -7.82 -5.82 -38.52
N SER A 55 -7.74 -4.51 -38.30
CA SER A 55 -8.77 -3.71 -37.63
C SER A 55 -9.68 -3.10 -38.68
N ASP A 56 -10.83 -3.75 -38.92
CA ASP A 56 -11.97 -3.13 -39.58
C ASP A 56 -12.93 -2.61 -38.50
N GLY A 57 -12.82 -1.31 -38.21
CA GLY A 57 -13.74 -0.56 -37.37
C GLY A 57 -14.30 0.61 -38.19
N ASP A 58 -15.51 0.45 -38.69
CA ASP A 58 -16.29 1.45 -39.42
C ASP A 58 -16.54 2.71 -38.57
N ALA A 59 -16.06 3.85 -39.07
CA ALA A 59 -16.36 5.16 -38.53
C ALA A 59 -17.54 5.78 -39.30
N ASP A 60 -18.76 5.64 -38.78
CA ASP A 60 -19.90 6.43 -39.22
C ASP A 60 -19.84 7.84 -38.59
N GLY A 61 -19.31 8.78 -39.37
CA GLY A 61 -19.53 10.20 -39.16
C GLY A 61 -20.91 10.60 -39.67
N ASN A 62 -21.73 11.21 -38.81
CA ASN A 62 -22.86 12.02 -39.27
C ASN A 62 -22.77 13.43 -38.70
N ALA A 63 -22.55 14.38 -39.60
CA ALA A 63 -22.55 15.80 -39.35
C ALA A 63 -23.94 16.42 -39.58
N SER A 64 -24.17 17.50 -38.82
CA SER A 64 -25.12 18.59 -39.02
C SER A 64 -26.61 18.33 -38.86
N ASP A 65 -27.21 19.02 -37.88
CA ASP A 65 -28.40 19.84 -38.16
C ASP A 65 -28.28 21.15 -37.38
N GLY A 66 -28.33 22.26 -38.12
CA GLY A 66 -28.23 23.62 -37.61
C GLY A 66 -29.58 24.13 -37.14
N GLY A 67 -29.66 24.53 -35.87
CA GLY A 67 -30.82 25.19 -35.29
C GLY A 67 -30.57 26.68 -35.12
N GLU A 68 -31.17 27.49 -35.98
CA GLU A 68 -31.32 28.93 -35.79
C GLU A 68 -32.81 29.27 -35.67
N THR A 69 -33.23 29.75 -34.51
CA THR A 69 -34.44 30.57 -34.35
C THR A 69 -34.20 31.61 -33.25
N ASP A 70 -34.09 32.87 -33.66
CA ASP A 70 -34.23 34.03 -32.80
C ASP A 70 -35.69 34.21 -32.35
N GLY A 71 -35.90 34.64 -31.09
CA GLY A 71 -37.24 34.87 -30.55
C GLY A 71 -37.27 35.44 -29.13
N ASP A 72 -36.94 36.74 -29.06
CA ASP A 72 -37.16 37.74 -28.01
C ASP A 72 -38.35 37.55 -27.02
N SER A 73 -38.14 37.79 -25.71
CA SER A 73 -38.88 38.80 -24.88
C SER A 73 -38.81 38.57 -23.35
N ALA A 74 -38.28 39.59 -22.68
CA ALA A 74 -38.76 40.28 -21.46
C ALA A 74 -38.85 39.57 -20.08
N ASP A 75 -37.96 40.02 -19.19
CA ASP A 75 -38.18 40.54 -17.82
C ASP A 75 -39.26 39.92 -16.90
N GLY A 76 -38.80 39.41 -15.76
CA GLY A 76 -39.62 39.08 -14.60
C GLY A 76 -38.79 38.98 -13.32
N ASP A 77 -38.56 40.13 -12.69
CA ASP A 77 -38.08 40.29 -11.32
C ASP A 77 -38.96 39.53 -10.31
N GLY A 78 -38.34 38.75 -9.42
CA GLY A 78 -39.06 37.96 -8.42
C GLY A 78 -38.11 37.42 -7.36
N SER A 79 -38.00 38.17 -6.25
CA SER A 79 -37.17 37.89 -5.07
C SER A 79 -37.32 36.47 -4.51
N SER A 80 -36.21 35.99 -3.94
CA SER A 80 -36.02 34.78 -3.14
C SER A 80 -37.13 34.51 -2.11
N PRO A 81 -37.26 33.24 -1.70
CA PRO A 81 -36.71 32.92 -0.40
C PRO A 81 -35.53 31.94 -0.52
N THR A 82 -34.57 32.16 0.37
CA THR A 82 -33.47 31.27 0.70
C THR A 82 -34.03 29.90 1.06
N GLU A 83 -33.83 28.95 0.18
CA GLU A 83 -33.86 27.54 0.54
C GLU A 83 -32.42 27.25 0.96
N ASP A 84 -32.16 27.39 2.26
CA ASP A 84 -30.97 26.88 2.92
C ASP A 84 -30.95 25.36 2.72
N GLY A 85 -30.55 24.95 1.53
CA GLY A 85 -30.08 23.62 1.23
C GLY A 85 -28.62 23.53 1.65
N ASP A 86 -28.37 23.65 2.96
CA ASP A 86 -27.22 23.01 3.60
C ASP A 86 -27.45 21.48 3.54
N ASP A 87 -27.48 20.94 2.32
CA ASP A 87 -27.17 19.55 2.05
C ASP A 87 -25.72 19.55 1.57
N ALA A 88 -24.85 20.12 2.40
CA ALA A 88 -23.51 19.59 2.49
C ALA A 88 -23.71 18.17 2.99
N ALA A 89 -23.84 17.23 2.06
CA ALA A 89 -23.52 15.84 2.32
C ALA A 89 -22.14 15.90 2.95
N ASP A 90 -22.13 15.75 4.27
CA ASP A 90 -20.97 15.70 5.13
C ASP A 90 -20.10 14.60 4.52
N ASP A 91 -19.14 15.02 3.69
CA ASP A 91 -18.11 14.17 3.10
C ASP A 91 -17.15 13.80 4.22
N GLU A 92 -17.71 13.10 5.21
CA GLU A 92 -17.00 12.66 6.38
C GLU A 92 -16.18 11.48 5.91
N THR A 93 -14.89 11.75 5.66
CA THR A 93 -13.88 10.72 5.55
C THR A 93 -14.13 9.69 6.66
N PRO A 94 -14.33 8.40 6.33
CA PRO A 94 -14.64 7.40 7.34
C PRO A 94 -13.54 7.39 8.41
N PRO A 95 -13.90 7.19 9.70
CA PRO A 95 -12.92 7.23 10.76
C PRO A 95 -11.86 6.14 10.55
N MET A 96 -10.61 6.48 10.86
CA MET A 96 -9.49 5.53 10.81
C MET A 96 -9.80 4.29 11.66
N PRO A 97 -9.55 3.07 11.16
CA PRO A 97 -9.72 1.84 11.93
C PRO A 97 -8.73 1.78 13.11
N GLU A 98 -9.06 0.99 14.12
CA GLU A 98 -8.17 0.76 15.28
C GLU A 98 -6.88 0.05 14.82
N PRO A 99 -5.69 0.66 14.98
CA PRO A 99 -4.46 0.08 14.47
C PRO A 99 -4.07 -1.21 15.20
N VAL A 100 -3.59 -2.21 14.44
CA VAL A 100 -2.91 -3.37 15.01
C VAL A 100 -1.58 -2.94 15.60
N ASP A 101 -1.34 -3.35 16.85
CA ASP A 101 -0.16 -2.93 17.60
C ASP A 101 1.08 -3.76 17.23
N TRP A 102 2.08 -3.10 16.66
CA TRP A 102 3.41 -3.63 16.32
C TRP A 102 4.54 -2.82 16.99
N THR A 103 4.27 -2.09 18.10
CA THR A 103 5.32 -1.31 18.78
C THR A 103 6.41 -2.16 19.42
N ASP A 104 6.17 -3.46 19.66
CA ASP A 104 7.19 -4.41 20.13
C ASP A 104 7.89 -5.19 18.99
N GLU A 105 7.55 -4.90 17.72
CA GLU A 105 8.01 -5.65 16.56
C GLU A 105 9.05 -4.86 15.73
N GLU A 106 10.16 -5.52 15.38
CA GLU A 106 11.18 -4.92 14.50
C GLU A 106 10.72 -4.86 13.03
N ARG A 107 9.68 -5.64 12.67
CA ARG A 107 9.10 -5.67 11.32
C ARG A 107 7.66 -6.18 11.32
N GLY A 108 6.87 -5.70 10.36
CA GLY A 108 5.52 -6.21 10.10
C GLY A 108 5.25 -6.43 8.62
N THR A 109 4.16 -7.12 8.29
CA THR A 109 3.74 -7.36 6.90
C THR A 109 2.26 -7.05 6.74
N ILE A 110 1.96 -6.22 5.75
CA ILE A 110 0.62 -5.88 5.28
C ILE A 110 0.42 -6.63 3.96
N SER A 111 -0.61 -7.45 3.88
CA SER A 111 -1.04 -8.10 2.64
C SER A 111 -1.83 -7.09 1.80
N VAL A 112 -1.48 -7.02 0.50
CA VAL A 112 -2.12 -6.16 -0.48
C VAL A 112 -3.05 -7.02 -1.33
N GLY A 113 -4.35 -6.77 -1.20
CA GLY A 113 -5.39 -7.50 -1.89
C GLY A 113 -5.49 -9.00 -1.58
N PRO A 114 -5.52 -9.41 -0.29
CA PRO A 114 -5.65 -10.82 0.08
C PRO A 114 -6.96 -11.41 -0.45
N GLY A 115 -6.87 -12.60 -1.06
CA GLY A 115 -8.05 -13.27 -1.64
C GLY A 115 -8.65 -12.56 -2.87
N GLY A 116 -7.99 -11.54 -3.42
CA GLY A 116 -8.51 -10.71 -4.51
C GLY A 116 -9.44 -9.58 -4.04
N GLU A 117 -9.55 -9.35 -2.73
CA GLU A 117 -10.34 -8.27 -2.17
C GLU A 117 -9.61 -6.92 -2.29
N PHE A 118 -10.34 -5.81 -2.32
CA PHE A 118 -9.75 -4.48 -2.44
C PHE A 118 -9.44 -3.88 -1.05
N VAL A 119 -8.56 -4.56 -0.31
CA VAL A 119 -8.19 -4.19 1.06
C VAL A 119 -6.68 -4.33 1.29
N PHE A 120 -6.18 -3.55 2.25
CA PHE A 120 -4.93 -3.83 2.93
C PHE A 120 -5.25 -4.64 4.21
N ASP A 121 -4.44 -5.65 4.54
CA ASP A 121 -4.64 -6.45 5.76
C ASP A 121 -3.32 -6.64 6.53
N PRO A 122 -3.19 -6.10 7.75
CA PRO A 122 -4.10 -5.14 8.39
C PRO A 122 -4.20 -3.80 7.63
N ASP A 123 -5.34 -3.14 7.74
CA ASP A 123 -5.60 -1.82 7.14
C ASP A 123 -5.03 -0.67 7.97
N ALA A 124 -4.78 -0.85 9.27
CA ALA A 124 -4.03 0.08 10.09
C ALA A 124 -3.05 -0.63 11.02
N VAL A 125 -1.85 -0.06 11.16
CA VAL A 125 -0.81 -0.55 12.07
C VAL A 125 -0.20 0.58 12.88
N ARG A 126 0.19 0.29 14.12
CA ARG A 126 0.97 1.17 14.98
C ARG A 126 2.36 0.61 15.16
N VAL A 127 3.38 1.43 14.93
CA VAL A 127 4.79 1.03 14.98
C VAL A 127 5.64 2.05 15.75
N GLU A 128 6.79 1.61 16.25
CA GLU A 128 7.83 2.51 16.74
C GLU A 128 8.65 3.09 15.56
N PRO A 129 9.28 4.27 15.73
CA PRO A 129 10.30 4.73 14.79
C PRO A 129 11.40 3.67 14.60
N GLY A 130 11.74 3.37 13.35
CA GLY A 130 12.70 2.34 12.95
C GLY A 130 12.10 0.99 12.60
N THR A 131 10.79 0.79 12.75
CA THR A 131 10.12 -0.44 12.33
C THR A 131 10.05 -0.53 10.79
N LEU A 132 10.37 -1.71 10.26
CA LEU A 132 10.25 -2.01 8.83
C LEU A 132 8.85 -2.59 8.53
N VAL A 133 8.11 -1.93 7.66
CA VAL A 133 6.81 -2.42 7.16
C VAL A 133 7.00 -2.97 5.75
N ARG A 134 6.56 -4.21 5.51
CA ARG A 134 6.50 -4.83 4.18
C ARG A 134 5.08 -4.88 3.67
N TRP A 135 4.87 -4.44 2.44
CA TRP A 135 3.66 -4.74 1.66
C TRP A 135 3.93 -5.95 0.76
N LEU A 136 3.03 -6.93 0.78
CA LEU A 136 3.12 -8.14 -0.05
C LEU A 136 1.86 -8.27 -0.90
N TRP A 137 2.02 -8.28 -2.23
CA TRP A 137 0.90 -8.40 -3.15
C TRP A 137 0.41 -9.83 -3.21
N GLU A 138 -0.82 -10.04 -2.78
CA GLU A 138 -1.52 -11.32 -2.81
C GLU A 138 -2.53 -11.41 -3.97
N SER A 139 -2.78 -10.30 -4.67
CA SER A 139 -3.50 -10.27 -5.94
C SER A 139 -2.98 -9.17 -6.87
N ASP A 140 -3.53 -9.11 -8.07
CA ASP A 140 -3.02 -8.31 -9.18
C ASP A 140 -3.56 -6.88 -9.16
N PHE A 141 -2.88 -5.97 -9.89
CA PHE A 141 -3.36 -4.61 -10.16
C PHE A 141 -3.55 -3.70 -8.93
N HIS A 142 -2.59 -3.74 -7.98
CA HIS A 142 -2.61 -2.89 -6.79
C HIS A 142 -1.38 -1.98 -6.70
N ASN A 143 -1.52 -0.84 -6.01
CA ASN A 143 -0.43 0.08 -5.68
C ASN A 143 -0.57 0.59 -4.23
N VAL A 144 0.44 1.30 -3.73
CA VAL A 144 0.51 1.81 -2.35
C VAL A 144 0.92 3.28 -2.42
N VAL A 145 -0.07 4.17 -2.56
CA VAL A 145 0.17 5.59 -2.85
C VAL A 145 -0.11 6.44 -1.62
N PRO A 146 0.89 7.15 -1.08
CA PRO A 146 0.68 8.04 0.06
C PRO A 146 -0.21 9.22 -0.33
N VAL A 147 -1.20 9.52 0.51
CA VAL A 147 -2.13 10.66 0.35
C VAL A 147 -2.00 11.67 1.48
N ASP A 148 -1.56 11.25 2.66
CA ASP A 148 -1.19 12.12 3.78
C ASP A 148 0.03 11.55 4.52
N ARG A 149 0.96 12.42 4.90
CA ARG A 149 2.22 12.04 5.56
C ARG A 149 2.71 13.16 6.47
N PRO A 150 3.48 12.85 7.53
CA PRO A 150 4.11 13.88 8.36
C PRO A 150 5.11 14.72 7.56
N ASP A 151 5.21 16.01 7.91
CA ASP A 151 6.20 16.92 7.33
C ASP A 151 7.63 16.37 7.49
N GLY A 152 8.37 16.32 6.38
CA GLY A 152 9.76 15.85 6.36
C GLY A 152 9.91 14.33 6.29
N ALA A 153 8.83 13.57 6.14
CA ALA A 153 8.91 12.14 5.86
C ALA A 153 9.26 11.86 4.37
N ASP A 154 10.23 10.97 4.13
CA ASP A 154 10.72 10.63 2.80
C ASP A 154 10.02 9.41 2.15
N TRP A 155 8.82 9.05 2.62
CA TRP A 155 8.13 7.82 2.17
C TRP A 155 7.23 8.03 0.94
N ASP A 156 7.69 7.67 -0.27
CA ASP A 156 6.91 7.90 -1.49
C ASP A 156 6.01 6.74 -1.93
N GLY A 157 6.01 5.62 -1.20
CA GLY A 157 5.22 4.42 -1.54
C GLY A 157 5.61 3.80 -2.89
N GLU A 158 4.63 3.19 -3.55
CA GLU A 158 4.71 2.58 -4.88
C GLU A 158 3.55 3.10 -5.73
N THR A 159 3.83 3.98 -6.69
CA THR A 159 2.81 4.62 -7.54
C THR A 159 2.35 3.75 -8.70
N GLU A 160 3.23 2.87 -9.20
CA GLU A 160 2.86 1.92 -10.25
C GLU A 160 2.03 0.77 -9.69
N THR A 161 1.15 0.19 -10.51
CA THR A 161 0.43 -1.02 -10.13
C THR A 161 1.28 -2.25 -10.35
N TYR A 162 1.26 -3.17 -9.39
CA TYR A 162 1.96 -4.44 -9.44
C TYR A 162 1.02 -5.61 -9.28
N ASP A 163 1.53 -6.77 -9.70
CA ASP A 163 0.82 -8.03 -9.66
C ASP A 163 1.22 -8.89 -8.45
N GLN A 164 0.48 -9.98 -8.23
CA GLN A 164 0.73 -10.94 -7.17
C GLN A 164 2.21 -11.37 -7.12
N GLY A 165 2.76 -11.42 -5.91
CA GLY A 165 4.14 -11.80 -5.64
C GLY A 165 5.13 -10.64 -5.64
N HIS A 166 4.70 -9.42 -6.02
CA HIS A 166 5.46 -8.21 -5.75
C HIS A 166 5.55 -7.93 -4.24
N SER A 167 6.62 -7.25 -3.82
CA SER A 167 6.78 -6.81 -2.44
C SER A 167 7.58 -5.52 -2.36
N TYR A 168 7.17 -4.66 -1.44
CA TYR A 168 7.80 -3.36 -1.18
C TYR A 168 8.03 -3.22 0.33
N GLU A 169 9.16 -2.66 0.74
CA GLU A 169 9.53 -2.49 2.15
C GLU A 169 9.97 -1.05 2.41
N PHE A 170 9.54 -0.48 3.54
CA PHE A 170 9.99 0.83 4.00
C PHE A 170 10.19 0.84 5.52
N THR A 171 11.23 1.55 5.98
CA THR A 171 11.49 1.77 7.40
C THR A 171 10.98 3.15 7.79
N PHE A 172 10.02 3.19 8.70
CA PHE A 172 9.38 4.43 9.14
C PHE A 172 10.17 5.09 10.27
N GLU A 173 10.74 6.27 10.01
CA GLU A 173 11.54 7.01 10.99
C GLU A 173 10.82 8.22 11.59
N THR A 174 9.95 8.88 10.82
CA THR A 174 9.32 10.15 11.25
C THR A 174 8.01 9.87 11.99
N PRO A 175 7.85 10.32 13.25
CA PRO A 175 6.59 10.14 13.97
C PRO A 175 5.41 10.85 13.30
N GLY A 176 4.24 10.23 13.38
CA GLY A 176 2.98 10.74 12.84
C GLY A 176 2.18 9.68 12.11
N THR A 177 1.08 10.10 11.49
CA THR A 177 0.20 9.22 10.71
C THR A 177 0.57 9.31 9.25
N TYR A 178 0.68 8.14 8.62
CA TYR A 178 0.84 7.98 7.19
C TYR A 178 -0.43 7.33 6.64
N GLU A 179 -1.13 8.02 5.76
CA GLU A 179 -2.31 7.52 5.07
C GLU A 179 -1.95 7.24 3.62
N TYR A 180 -2.43 6.11 3.11
CA TYR A 180 -2.19 5.69 1.74
C TYR A 180 -3.38 4.95 1.15
N VAL A 181 -3.46 4.92 -0.17
CA VAL A 181 -4.53 4.28 -0.92
C VAL A 181 -3.96 3.37 -1.99
N CYS A 182 -4.80 2.46 -2.47
CA CYS A 182 -4.62 1.89 -3.80
C CYS A 182 -5.46 2.72 -4.78
N GLU A 183 -4.83 3.52 -5.64
CA GLU A 183 -5.54 4.48 -6.52
C GLU A 183 -6.62 3.83 -7.40
N PRO A 184 -6.39 2.67 -8.06
CA PRO A 184 -7.45 2.01 -8.83
C PRO A 184 -8.68 1.60 -8.01
N HIS A 185 -8.52 1.48 -6.69
CA HIS A 185 -9.54 0.95 -5.77
C HIS A 185 -9.89 1.93 -4.64
N GLU A 186 -9.48 3.20 -4.75
CA GLU A 186 -9.75 4.21 -3.72
C GLU A 186 -11.25 4.41 -3.54
N GLY A 187 -12.01 4.46 -4.64
CA GLY A 187 -13.47 4.56 -4.62
C GLY A 187 -14.19 3.33 -4.02
N ALA A 188 -13.48 2.21 -3.87
CA ALA A 188 -13.97 1.02 -3.15
C ALA A 188 -13.57 1.03 -1.66
N GLY A 189 -12.82 2.04 -1.21
CA GLY A 189 -12.37 2.19 0.17
C GLY A 189 -11.02 1.53 0.47
N MET A 190 -10.23 1.15 -0.54
CA MET A 190 -8.92 0.51 -0.33
C MET A 190 -7.89 1.54 0.17
N ARG A 191 -7.86 1.72 1.49
CA ARG A 191 -7.05 2.70 2.21
C ARG A 191 -6.35 2.02 3.38
N GLY A 192 -5.16 2.48 3.69
CA GLY A 192 -4.38 1.96 4.80
C GLY A 192 -3.67 3.05 5.58
N TYR A 193 -3.25 2.70 6.79
CA TYR A 193 -2.62 3.62 7.74
C TYR A 193 -1.40 3.00 8.41
N VAL A 194 -0.32 3.78 8.53
CA VAL A 194 0.81 3.49 9.43
C VAL A 194 0.90 4.62 10.44
N VAL A 195 0.72 4.31 11.72
CA VAL A 195 0.87 5.26 12.83
C VAL A 195 2.21 5.03 13.48
N VAL A 196 3.11 6.02 13.38
CA VAL A 196 4.45 5.96 13.96
C VAL A 196 4.46 6.76 15.26
N SER A 197 4.69 6.10 16.39
CA SER A 197 4.70 6.75 17.71
C SER A 197 5.68 6.09 18.68
N ASP A 198 6.30 6.89 19.55
CA ASP A 198 7.20 6.41 20.62
C ASP A 198 6.44 5.81 21.84
N ASP A 199 5.11 5.88 21.85
CA ASP A 199 4.29 5.41 22.97
C ASP A 199 3.86 3.95 22.77
N GLN A 200 4.40 3.07 23.60
CA GLN A 200 3.92 1.70 23.80
C GLN A 200 2.80 1.74 24.85
N GLN A 201 1.55 1.47 24.48
CA GLN A 201 0.39 1.53 25.38
C GLN A 201 0.15 0.23 26.16
#